data_AF-A0A8S3IEC6-F1
#
_entry.id   AF-A0A8S3IEC6-F1
#
_cell.length_a   1.000
_cell.length_b   1.000
_cell.length_c   1.000
_cell.angle_alpha   90.00
_cell.angle_beta   90.00
_cell.angle_gamma   90.00
#
_symmetry.space_group_name_H-M   'P 1'
#
loop_
_entity.id
_entity.type
_entity.pdbx_description
1 polymer ?
#
loop_
_entity_poly.entity_id
_entity_poly.type
_entity_poly.pdbx_seq_one_letter_code
_entity_poly.pdbx_strand_id
1 'polypeptide(L)'
;MMMMMIIYLLSVIIKCSYSNPSIKTYPIVDLLENSPLNTFIIEVTQASNKLNLLNINRFETKLFSIRNGSIYTKDLIDREEFLDRQYCLNKFYCKIELQILVDDGFAYWIVPIHIVDENDNKPEFAKNEIELKFVESVSNGYKIYFEGARD
;
A
#
# COMPACT_ATOMS: atom_id res chain seq x y z
N MET A 1 10.43 43.61 25.71
CA MET A 1 10.36 42.14 25.90
C MET A 1 9.18 41.54 25.11
N MET A 2 7.93 41.97 25.35
CA MET A 2 6.76 41.53 24.57
C MET A 2 6.88 41.75 23.04
N MET A 3 7.43 42.89 22.61
CA MET A 3 7.56 43.23 21.18
C MET A 3 8.56 42.34 20.42
N MET A 4 9.61 41.84 21.09
CA MET A 4 10.57 40.92 20.48
C MET A 4 9.96 39.52 20.27
N MET A 5 9.09 39.08 21.18
CA MET A 5 8.34 37.82 21.04
C MET A 5 7.38 37.86 19.84
N ILE A 6 6.70 38.99 19.61
CA ILE A 6 5.77 39.16 18.48
C ILE A 6 6.51 39.13 17.15
N ILE A 7 7.66 39.81 17.05
CA ILE A 7 8.50 39.80 15.83
C ILE A 7 9.01 38.38 15.55
N TYR A 8 9.42 37.65 16.58
CA TYR A 8 9.86 36.26 16.43
C TYR A 8 8.71 35.36 15.96
N LEU A 9 7.52 35.46 16.57
CA LEU A 9 6.33 34.70 16.15
C LEU A 9 5.95 35.01 14.69
N LEU A 10 5.92 36.28 14.30
CA LEU A 10 5.63 36.71 12.93
C LEU A 10 6.67 36.15 11.95
N SER A 11 7.96 36.18 12.30
CA SER A 11 9.02 35.62 11.46
C SER A 11 8.89 34.10 11.26
N VAL A 12 8.43 33.37 12.27
CA VAL A 12 8.17 31.92 12.18
C VAL A 12 6.94 31.66 11.32
N ILE A 13 5.85 32.41 11.50
CA ILE A 13 4.63 32.26 10.70
C ILE A 13 4.88 32.59 9.23
N ILE A 14 5.65 33.66 8.93
CA ILE A 14 6.01 34.05 7.57
C ILE A 14 6.89 32.98 6.91
N LYS A 15 7.84 32.37 7.63
CA LYS A 15 8.63 31.24 7.09
C LYS A 15 7.73 30.05 6.70
N CYS A 16 6.78 29.68 7.56
CA CYS A 16 5.86 28.57 7.29
C CYS A 16 4.83 28.89 6.17
N SER A 17 4.42 30.15 6.00
CA SER A 17 3.44 30.52 4.96
C SER A 17 4.04 30.60 3.56
N TYR A 18 5.37 30.73 3.44
CA TYR A 18 6.07 30.85 2.14
C TYR A 18 6.72 29.55 1.66
N SER A 19 6.92 28.57 2.54
CA SER A 19 7.43 27.26 2.16
C SER A 19 6.28 26.36 1.72
N ASN A 20 5.81 26.50 0.48
CA ASN A 20 4.96 25.47 -0.12
C ASN A 20 5.83 24.24 -0.43
N PRO A 21 5.52 23.07 0.13
CA PRO A 21 6.32 21.89 -0.16
C PRO A 21 6.11 21.44 -1.60
N SER A 22 7.19 21.08 -2.28
CA SER A 22 7.13 20.56 -3.65
C SER A 22 6.63 19.12 -3.63
N ILE A 23 5.49 18.83 -4.26
CA ILE A 23 4.92 17.48 -4.35
C ILE A 23 5.25 16.87 -5.71
N LYS A 24 5.86 15.68 -5.74
CA LYS A 24 6.13 14.90 -6.96
C LYS A 24 5.45 13.53 -6.86
N THR A 25 4.55 13.24 -7.78
CA THR A 25 3.88 11.92 -7.85
C THR A 25 4.49 11.08 -8.95
N TYR A 26 4.89 9.86 -8.62
CA TYR A 26 5.39 8.87 -9.57
C TYR A 26 4.22 8.10 -10.20
N PRO A 27 4.41 7.48 -11.38
CA PRO A 27 3.42 6.57 -11.94
C PRO A 27 3.19 5.38 -10.99
N ILE A 28 2.03 4.74 -11.13
CA ILE A 28 1.71 3.51 -10.40
C ILE A 28 2.70 2.43 -10.81
N VAL A 29 3.24 1.74 -9.82
CA VAL A 29 4.13 0.59 -10.00
C VAL A 29 3.42 -0.65 -9.50
N ASP A 30 3.35 -1.66 -10.34
CA ASP A 30 2.82 -2.96 -9.96
C ASP A 30 3.89 -3.76 -9.20
N LEU A 31 3.54 -4.28 -8.04
CA LEU A 31 4.35 -5.21 -7.25
C LEU A 31 3.54 -6.48 -7.03
N LEU A 32 4.07 -7.59 -7.51
CA LEU A 32 3.49 -8.90 -7.26
C LEU A 32 3.56 -9.22 -5.76
N GLU A 33 2.48 -9.71 -5.18
CA GLU A 33 2.54 -10.21 -3.81
C GLU A 33 3.49 -11.41 -3.68
N ASN A 34 3.86 -11.74 -2.45
CA ASN A 34 4.86 -12.76 -2.15
C ASN A 34 6.23 -12.54 -2.82
N SER A 35 6.47 -11.36 -3.40
CA SER A 35 7.75 -10.97 -3.97
C SER A 35 8.86 -11.13 -2.92
N PRO A 36 10.00 -11.75 -3.27
CA PRO A 36 11.09 -11.98 -2.34
C PRO A 36 11.59 -10.69 -1.69
N LEU A 37 12.25 -10.82 -0.54
CA LEU A 37 12.96 -9.70 0.10
C LEU A 37 13.98 -9.09 -0.87
N ASN A 38 14.15 -7.78 -0.81
CA ASN A 38 15.04 -7.01 -1.68
C ASN A 38 14.65 -7.00 -3.17
N THR A 39 13.39 -7.28 -3.50
CA THR A 39 12.86 -7.06 -4.86
C THR A 39 12.88 -5.57 -5.16
N PHE A 40 13.43 -5.18 -6.32
CA PHE A 40 13.47 -3.79 -6.77
C PHE A 40 12.08 -3.34 -7.26
N ILE A 41 11.66 -2.15 -6.83
CA ILE A 41 10.36 -1.58 -7.18
C ILE A 41 10.54 -0.42 -8.16
N ILE A 42 11.23 0.64 -7.73
CA ILE A 42 11.43 1.85 -8.54
C ILE A 42 12.62 2.65 -8.04
N GLU A 43 13.24 3.38 -8.96
CA GLU A 43 14.23 4.42 -8.65
C GLU A 43 13.56 5.79 -8.57
N VAL A 44 13.73 6.45 -7.42
CA VAL A 44 13.29 7.80 -7.12
C VAL A 44 14.51 8.71 -6.99
N THR A 45 14.84 9.44 -8.07
CA THR A 45 16.00 10.33 -8.11
C THR A 45 15.63 11.81 -7.97
N GLN A 46 16.55 12.55 -7.34
CA GLN A 46 16.57 14.01 -7.31
C GLN A 46 17.82 14.49 -8.06
N ALA A 47 17.81 15.74 -8.52
CA ALA A 47 19.00 16.38 -9.09
C ALA A 47 20.19 16.46 -8.09
N SER A 48 19.92 16.41 -6.78
CA SER A 48 20.92 16.31 -5.71
C SER A 48 21.08 14.86 -5.25
N ASN A 49 22.30 14.32 -5.34
CA ASN A 49 22.67 12.93 -5.02
C ASN A 49 22.55 12.54 -3.52
N LYS A 50 21.81 13.30 -2.69
CA LYS A 50 21.69 13.04 -1.26
C LYS A 50 20.23 13.12 -0.82
N LEU A 51 19.51 12.01 -0.95
CA LEU A 51 18.18 11.84 -0.38
C LEU A 51 18.30 11.49 1.11
N ASN A 52 17.92 12.44 1.97
CA ASN A 52 17.63 12.16 3.38
C ASN A 52 16.14 11.80 3.47
N LEU A 53 15.85 10.51 3.46
CA LEU A 53 14.49 9.97 3.50
C LEU A 53 14.03 9.92 4.94
N LEU A 54 13.21 10.89 5.35
CA LEU A 54 12.93 11.11 6.77
C LEU A 54 11.59 10.55 7.25
N ASN A 55 10.74 10.06 6.35
CA ASN A 55 9.54 9.34 6.74
C ASN A 55 9.04 8.51 5.56
N ILE A 56 8.89 7.22 5.79
CA ILE A 56 7.83 6.42 5.20
C ILE A 56 6.83 6.31 6.37
N ASN A 57 5.52 6.39 6.14
CA ASN A 57 4.54 6.17 7.19
C ASN A 57 4.91 4.94 8.08
N ARG A 58 4.55 4.98 9.37
CA ARG A 58 5.10 4.07 10.41
C ARG A 58 4.90 2.57 10.08
N PHE A 59 3.88 2.22 9.31
CA PHE A 59 3.57 0.86 8.89
C PHE A 59 4.43 0.42 7.70
N GLU A 60 4.58 1.30 6.73
CA GLU A 60 5.25 1.10 5.44
C GLU A 60 6.78 0.99 5.59
N THR A 61 7.36 1.54 6.66
CA THR A 61 8.77 1.30 7.03
C THR A 61 9.11 -0.16 7.36
N LYS A 62 8.10 -0.99 7.62
CA LYS A 62 8.29 -2.44 7.81
C LYS A 62 8.37 -3.17 6.48
N LEU A 63 7.55 -2.76 5.51
CA LEU A 63 7.36 -3.44 4.22
C LEU A 63 8.37 -3.01 3.16
N PHE A 64 8.83 -1.75 3.22
CA PHE A 64 9.70 -1.19 2.21
C PHE A 64 11.00 -0.65 2.81
N SER A 65 12.07 -0.77 2.03
CA SER A 65 13.36 -0.15 2.32
C SER A 65 13.77 0.72 1.15
N ILE A 66 14.48 1.80 1.45
CA ILE A 66 14.99 2.70 0.42
C ILE A 66 16.50 2.76 0.55
N ARG A 67 17.21 2.49 -0.55
CA ARG A 67 18.67 2.44 -0.62
C ARG A 67 19.14 3.18 -1.85
N ASN A 68 19.94 4.22 -1.67
CA ASN A 68 20.53 5.00 -2.77
C ASN A 68 19.49 5.50 -3.79
N GLY A 69 18.35 6.01 -3.32
CA GLY A 69 17.27 6.47 -4.19
C GLY A 69 16.46 5.35 -4.84
N SER A 70 16.67 4.08 -4.51
CA SER A 70 15.87 2.96 -5.01
C SER A 70 15.03 2.33 -3.91
N ILE A 71 13.78 1.99 -4.20
CA ILE A 71 12.83 1.35 -3.28
C ILE A 71 12.85 -0.16 -3.50
N TYR A 72 12.87 -0.91 -2.40
CA TYR A 72 12.88 -2.37 -2.38
C TYR A 72 11.89 -2.92 -1.36
N THR A 73 11.41 -4.15 -1.57
CA THR A 73 10.71 -4.92 -0.54
C THR A 73 11.65 -5.22 0.63
N LYS A 74 11.11 -5.13 1.85
CA LYS A 74 11.81 -5.39 3.12
C LYS A 74 11.19 -6.52 3.91
N ASP A 75 9.92 -6.80 3.67
CA ASP A 75 9.19 -7.94 4.22
C ASP A 75 8.36 -8.62 3.13
N LEU A 76 7.85 -9.81 3.41
CA LEU A 76 6.86 -10.47 2.57
C LEU A 76 5.54 -9.70 2.65
N ILE A 77 4.92 -9.53 1.48
CA ILE A 77 3.65 -8.84 1.34
C ILE A 77 2.65 -9.88 0.89
N ASP A 78 1.70 -10.19 1.76
CA ASP A 78 0.54 -11.05 1.52
C ASP A 78 -0.70 -10.17 1.44
N ARG A 79 -1.29 -10.04 0.26
CA ARG A 79 -2.38 -9.12 -0.06
C ARG A 79 -3.59 -9.38 0.83
N GLU A 80 -3.84 -10.63 1.18
CA GLU A 80 -4.91 -11.07 2.07
C GLU A 80 -4.77 -10.49 3.48
N GLU A 81 -3.56 -10.43 4.04
CA GLU A 81 -3.31 -9.73 5.32
C GLU A 81 -3.62 -8.21 5.25
N PHE A 82 -3.48 -7.60 4.06
CA PHE A 82 -3.67 -6.16 3.86
C PHE A 82 -5.12 -5.76 3.51
N LEU A 83 -5.97 -6.69 3.05
CA LEU A 83 -7.37 -6.41 2.69
C LEU A 83 -8.15 -5.75 3.84
N ASP A 84 -7.82 -6.06 5.09
CA ASP A 84 -8.47 -5.52 6.29
C ASP A 84 -7.92 -4.17 6.78
N ARG A 85 -6.82 -3.68 6.19
CA ARG A 85 -6.01 -2.56 6.74
C ARG A 85 -6.07 -1.25 5.97
N GLN A 86 -7.16 -0.99 5.22
CA GLN A 86 -7.40 0.26 4.47
C GLN A 86 -6.50 0.46 3.22
N TYR A 87 -5.62 -0.48 2.88
CA TYR A 87 -4.79 -0.42 1.67
C TYR A 87 -5.53 -0.89 0.41
N CYS A 88 -6.68 -1.55 0.57
CA CYS A 88 -7.46 -2.04 -0.55
C CYS A 88 -8.83 -1.34 -0.60
N LEU A 89 -9.21 -0.86 -1.78
CA LEU A 89 -10.56 -0.34 -2.02
C LEU A 89 -11.57 -1.50 -2.11
N ASN A 90 -11.15 -2.60 -2.70
CA ASN A 90 -11.86 -3.86 -2.80
C ASN A 90 -10.85 -4.98 -3.16
N LYS A 91 -11.35 -6.22 -3.32
CA LYS A 91 -10.54 -7.39 -3.70
C LYS A 91 -9.79 -7.25 -5.05
N PHE A 92 -10.10 -6.26 -5.88
CA PHE A 92 -9.48 -6.07 -7.18
C PHE A 92 -8.49 -4.91 -7.23
N TYR A 93 -8.38 -4.11 -6.16
CA TYR A 93 -7.51 -2.94 -6.15
C TYR A 93 -6.93 -2.66 -4.77
N CYS A 94 -5.69 -3.10 -4.58
CA CYS A 94 -4.88 -2.89 -3.39
C CYS A 94 -3.71 -1.96 -3.71
N LYS A 95 -3.67 -0.78 -3.08
CA LYS A 95 -2.67 0.25 -3.33
C LYS A 95 -2.06 0.77 -2.03
N ILE A 96 -0.74 0.77 -1.98
CA ILE A 96 0.05 1.39 -0.91
C ILE A 96 0.65 2.68 -1.46
N GLU A 97 0.41 3.82 -0.81
CA GLU A 97 1.01 5.09 -1.20
C GLU A 97 2.20 5.43 -0.30
N LEU A 98 3.41 5.21 -0.81
CA LEU A 98 4.62 5.62 -0.09
C LEU A 98 4.80 7.13 -0.21
N GLN A 99 4.64 7.81 0.91
CA GLN A 99 5.01 9.21 1.04
C GLN A 99 6.45 9.28 1.52
N ILE A 100 7.27 10.02 0.79
CA ILE A 100 8.69 10.14 1.01
C ILE A 100 9.02 11.62 1.22
N LEU A 101 9.55 11.96 2.39
CA LEU A 101 10.03 13.30 2.68
C LEU A 101 11.44 13.51 2.10
N VAL A 102 11.64 14.60 1.37
CA VAL A 102 12.90 15.00 0.73
C VAL A 102 13.22 16.47 1.08
N ASP A 103 14.48 16.88 0.93
CA ASP A 103 14.97 18.24 1.21
C ASP A 103 14.61 18.75 2.62
N ASP A 104 14.98 18.02 3.69
CA ASP A 104 14.73 18.44 5.09
C ASP A 104 13.28 18.87 5.39
N GLY A 105 12.30 18.34 4.64
CA GLY A 105 10.88 18.60 4.85
C GLY A 105 10.23 19.55 3.86
N PHE A 106 10.98 20.07 2.88
CA PHE A 106 10.46 20.99 1.87
C PHE A 106 9.91 20.31 0.60
N ALA A 107 10.03 18.99 0.46
CA ALA A 107 9.45 18.25 -0.65
C ALA A 107 8.86 16.89 -0.22
N TYR A 108 7.77 16.48 -0.88
CA TYR A 108 7.14 15.19 -0.71
C TYR A 108 7.08 14.45 -2.03
N TRP A 109 7.50 13.20 -2.04
CA TRP A 109 7.30 12.32 -3.17
C TRP A 109 6.26 11.26 -2.83
N ILE A 110 5.36 11.00 -3.78
CA ILE A 110 4.31 10.00 -3.65
C ILE A 110 4.62 8.90 -4.66
N VAL A 111 4.82 7.68 -4.14
CA VAL A 111 5.01 6.48 -4.96
C VAL A 111 3.84 5.54 -4.70
N PRO A 112 2.86 5.49 -5.62
CA PRO A 112 1.76 4.53 -5.53
C PRO A 112 2.23 3.15 -6.00
N ILE A 113 2.14 2.17 -5.12
CA ILE A 113 2.45 0.77 -5.38
C ILE A 113 1.13 -0.01 -5.40
N HIS A 114 0.81 -0.61 -6.53
CA HIS A 114 -0.33 -1.50 -6.67
C HIS A 114 0.12 -2.94 -6.38
N ILE A 115 -0.50 -3.58 -5.39
CA ILE A 115 -0.22 -4.97 -5.03
C ILE A 115 -1.05 -5.86 -5.93
N VAL A 116 -0.36 -6.60 -6.79
CA VAL A 116 -0.96 -7.54 -7.73
C VAL A 116 -1.15 -8.87 -7.02
N ASP A 117 -2.39 -9.34 -7.10
CA ASP A 117 -2.83 -10.65 -6.63
C ASP A 117 -2.08 -11.78 -7.35
N GLU A 118 -1.51 -12.69 -6.57
CA GLU A 118 -1.07 -14.01 -7.01
C GLU A 118 -2.18 -15.00 -6.66
N ASN A 119 -2.50 -15.90 -7.59
CA ASN A 119 -3.47 -16.96 -7.33
C ASN A 119 -2.80 -18.11 -6.56
N ASP A 120 -2.32 -17.83 -5.35
CA ASP A 120 -1.66 -18.77 -4.44
C ASP A 120 -2.62 -19.36 -3.39
N ASN A 121 -3.80 -18.77 -3.25
CA ASN A 121 -4.90 -19.30 -2.47
C ASN A 121 -5.72 -20.31 -3.30
N LYS A 122 -6.04 -21.45 -2.68
CA LYS A 122 -6.85 -22.50 -3.30
C LYS A 122 -8.31 -22.31 -2.86
N PRO A 123 -9.30 -22.46 -3.77
CA PRO A 123 -10.69 -22.32 -3.39
C PRO A 123 -11.09 -23.44 -2.42
N GLU A 124 -11.71 -23.08 -1.30
CA GLU A 124 -12.20 -24.03 -0.30
C GLU A 124 -13.72 -23.94 -0.13
N PHE A 125 -14.36 -25.11 0.04
CA PHE A 125 -15.77 -25.18 0.39
C PHE A 125 -15.93 -25.02 1.91
N ALA A 126 -17.01 -24.37 2.34
CA ALA A 126 -17.32 -24.20 3.77
C ALA A 126 -17.50 -25.54 4.52
N LYS A 127 -17.76 -26.63 3.80
CA LYS A 127 -17.86 -27.98 4.34
C LYS A 127 -17.03 -28.94 3.49
N ASN A 128 -16.30 -29.81 4.16
CA ASN A 128 -15.52 -30.87 3.50
C ASN A 128 -16.40 -31.98 2.92
N GLU A 129 -17.61 -32.14 3.46
CA GLU A 129 -18.63 -33.06 2.95
C GLU A 129 -19.99 -32.36 2.88
N ILE A 130 -20.74 -32.66 1.82
CA ILE A 130 -22.10 -32.15 1.61
C ILE A 130 -23.04 -33.35 1.54
N GLU A 131 -23.88 -33.53 2.56
CA GLU A 131 -24.94 -34.53 2.55
C GLU A 131 -26.13 -34.01 1.74
N LEU A 132 -26.54 -34.76 0.71
CA LEU A 132 -27.68 -34.44 -0.14
C LEU A 132 -28.82 -35.44 0.09
N LYS A 133 -30.02 -34.92 0.37
CA LYS A 133 -31.24 -35.71 0.55
C LYS A 133 -32.33 -35.19 -0.38
N PHE A 134 -32.89 -36.08 -1.20
CA PHE A 134 -33.99 -35.77 -2.11
C PHE A 134 -34.97 -36.94 -2.21
N VAL A 135 -36.20 -36.65 -2.60
CA VAL A 135 -37.27 -37.65 -2.72
C VAL A 135 -37.10 -38.44 -4.02
N GLU A 136 -37.39 -39.74 -4.01
CA GLU A 136 -37.27 -40.61 -5.19
C GLU A 136 -38.12 -40.15 -6.39
N SER A 137 -39.18 -39.38 -6.14
CA SER A 137 -40.13 -38.90 -7.15
C SER A 137 -39.74 -37.56 -7.80
N VAL A 138 -38.51 -37.09 -7.59
CA VAL A 138 -38.03 -35.85 -8.23
C VAL A 138 -38.10 -35.96 -9.75
N SER A 139 -38.56 -34.89 -10.39
CA SER A 139 -38.65 -34.81 -11.85
C SER A 139 -37.28 -34.68 -12.50
N ASN A 140 -37.18 -35.09 -13.76
CA ASN A 140 -35.96 -34.91 -14.52
C ASN A 140 -35.63 -33.41 -14.65
N GLY A 141 -34.36 -33.04 -14.41
CA GLY A 141 -33.91 -31.65 -14.37
C GLY A 141 -34.08 -30.95 -13.02
N TYR A 142 -34.45 -31.67 -11.95
CA TYR A 142 -34.42 -31.14 -10.59
C TYR A 142 -33.00 -30.67 -10.22
N LYS A 143 -32.88 -29.42 -9.74
CA LYS A 143 -31.59 -28.79 -9.40
C LYS A 143 -31.46 -28.63 -7.89
N ILE A 144 -30.32 -29.04 -7.36
CA ILE A 144 -29.92 -28.78 -5.98
C ILE A 144 -28.74 -27.82 -6.01
N TYR A 145 -28.85 -26.72 -5.27
CA TYR A 145 -27.79 -25.72 -5.17
C TYR A 145 -27.13 -25.83 -3.81
N PHE A 146 -25.82 -25.66 -3.79
CA PHE A 146 -25.00 -25.61 -2.59
C PHE A 146 -24.08 -24.39 -2.70
N GLU A 147 -23.52 -23.99 -1.56
CA GLU A 147 -22.56 -22.89 -1.57
C GLU A 147 -21.32 -23.28 -2.40
N GLY A 148 -20.91 -22.37 -3.28
CA GLY A 148 -19.67 -22.51 -4.03
C GLY A 148 -18.45 -22.40 -3.12
N ALA A 149 -17.32 -22.91 -3.59
CA ALA A 149 -16.05 -22.67 -2.95
C ALA A 149 -15.72 -21.17 -2.96
N ARG A 150 -15.02 -20.70 -1.93
CA ARG A 150 -14.56 -19.32 -1.81
C ARG A 150 -13.05 -19.30 -1.69
N ASP A 151 -12.53 -18.16 -2.13
CA ASP A 151 -11.19 -17.66 -1.95
C ASP A 151 -11.37 -16.16 -1.65
#